data_AF-A0A925JYJ7-F1
#
_entry.id   AF-A0A925JYJ7-F1
#
_cell.length_a   1.000
_cell.length_b   1.000
_cell.length_c   1.000
_cell.angle_alpha   90.00
_cell.angle_beta   90.00
_cell.angle_gamma   90.00
#
_symmetry.space_group_name_H-M   'P 1'
#
loop_
_entity.id
_entity.type
_entity.pdbx_description
1 polymer ?
#
loop_
_entity_poly.entity_id
_entity_poly.type
_entity_poly.pdbx_seq_one_letter_code
_entity_poly.pdbx_strand_id
1 'polypeptide(L)' 'VASPSQPIIITDRIERLLVAGTGLDYAQASAIVEETLSAAPRAVSADDLRLSFPTREIDFQQIAAPAGLAALAWA' A
#
# COMPACT_ATOMS: atom_id res chain seq x y z
N VAL A 1 38.86 20.37 8.31
CA VAL A 1 38.05 20.48 7.07
C VAL A 1 36.67 19.95 7.40
N ALA A 2 35.69 20.84 7.57
CA ALA A 2 34.30 20.47 7.78
C ALA A 2 33.62 20.43 6.40
N SER A 3 33.12 19.26 6.00
CA SER A 3 32.33 19.10 4.78
C SER A 3 31.00 19.85 4.95
N PRO A 4 30.57 20.67 3.98
CA PRO A 4 29.28 21.34 4.08
C PRO A 4 28.16 20.31 3.95
N SER A 5 27.34 20.19 5.00
CA SER A 5 26.07 19.46 4.99
C SER A 5 25.16 20.07 3.92
N GLN A 6 24.96 19.36 2.81
CA GLN A 6 24.08 19.82 1.73
C GLN A 6 22.63 19.95 2.25
N PRO A 7 21.89 21.00 1.84
CA PRO A 7 20.50 21.16 2.22
C PRO A 7 19.68 20.01 1.63
N ILE A 8 18.91 19.32 2.48
CA ILE A 8 17.94 18.33 2.04
C ILE A 8 16.78 19.11 1.40
N ILE A 9 16.79 19.20 0.07
CA ILE A 9 15.65 19.72 -0.68
C ILE A 9 14.56 18.64 -0.61
N ILE A 10 13.58 18.84 0.28
CA ILE A 10 12.36 18.03 0.26
C ILE A 10 11.51 18.57 -0.88
N THR A 11 11.73 18.05 -2.09
CA THR A 11 10.78 18.24 -3.17
C THR A 11 9.57 17.37 -2.85
N ASP A 12 8.39 17.97 -2.69
CA ASP A 12 7.12 17.25 -2.54
C ASP A 12 6.76 16.59 -3.87
N ARG A 13 7.51 15.53 -4.21
CA ARG A 13 7.42 14.82 -5.48
C ARG A 13 6.89 13.43 -5.22
N ILE A 14 5.78 13.10 -5.86
CA ILE A 14 5.25 11.76 -5.84
C ILE A 14 6.16 10.87 -6.69
N GLU A 15 6.81 9.89 -6.06
CA GLU A 15 7.75 8.98 -6.73
C GLU A 15 7.09 7.69 -7.21
N ARG A 16 6.01 7.25 -6.55
CA ARG A 16 5.39 5.94 -6.81
C ARG A 16 3.87 6.04 -6.84
N LEU A 17 3.26 5.27 -7.74
CA LEU A 17 1.81 5.21 -7.94
C LEU A 17 1.29 3.77 -7.82
N LEU A 18 0.36 3.54 -6.90
CA LEU A 18 -0.44 2.32 -6.80
C LEU A 18 -1.89 2.66 -7.14
N VAL A 19 -2.50 1.89 -8.04
CA VAL A 19 -3.93 2.00 -8.38
C VAL A 19 -4.63 0.77 -7.80
N ALA A 20 -5.61 0.99 -6.93
CA ALA A 20 -6.36 -0.08 -6.27
C ALA A 20 -7.85 -0.04 -6.64
N GLY A 21 -8.46 -1.22 -6.81
CA GLY A 21 -9.88 -1.37 -7.17
C GLY A 21 -10.11 -1.78 -8.64
N THR A 22 -11.38 -1.97 -9.01
CA THR A 22 -11.77 -2.55 -10.31
C THR A 22 -12.42 -1.55 -11.27
N GLY A 23 -12.30 -0.25 -11.01
CA GLY A 23 -12.99 0.80 -11.76
C GLY A 23 -12.10 1.74 -12.57
N LEU A 24 -10.78 1.60 -12.47
CA LEU A 24 -9.82 2.46 -13.16
C LEU A 24 -8.69 1.61 -13.70
N ASP A 25 -8.50 1.67 -15.02
CA ASP A 25 -7.38 1.01 -15.66
C ASP A 25 -6.07 1.70 -15.28
N TYR A 26 -5.03 0.91 -15.07
CA TYR A 26 -3.73 1.39 -14.63
C TYR A 26 -3.12 2.41 -15.62
N ALA A 27 -3.27 2.21 -16.94
CA ALA A 27 -2.74 3.13 -17.93
C ALA A 27 -3.46 4.49 -17.88
N GLN A 28 -4.78 4.48 -17.64
CA GLN A 28 -5.56 5.71 -17.48
C GLN A 28 -5.16 6.48 -16.22
N ALA A 29 -4.97 5.78 -15.10
CA ALA A 29 -4.53 6.41 -13.86
C ALA A 29 -3.14 7.04 -13.99
N SER A 30 -2.19 6.34 -14.63
CA SER A 30 -0.84 6.86 -14.86
C SER A 30 -0.87 8.14 -15.71
N ALA A 31 -1.67 8.15 -16.78
CA ALA A 31 -1.81 9.32 -17.64
C ALA A 31 -2.37 10.54 -16.90
N ILE A 32 -3.40 10.35 -16.06
CA ILE A 32 -3.99 11.43 -15.25
C ILE A 32 -2.95 12.01 -14.28
N VAL A 33 -2.17 11.14 -13.62
CA VAL A 33 -1.17 11.58 -12.64
C VAL A 33 -0.01 12.30 -13.32
N GLU A 34 0.42 11.82 -14.49
CA GLU A 34 1.44 12.48 -15.31
C GLU A 34 1.01 13.89 -15.74
N GLU A 35 -0.22 14.03 -16.23
CA GLU A 35 -0.80 15.32 -16.59
C GLU A 35 -0.89 16.26 -15.37
N THR A 36 -1.39 15.75 -14.25
CA THR A 36 -1.68 16.56 -13.06
C THR A 36 -0.42 17.04 -12.35
N LEU A 37 0.59 16.18 -12.25
CA LEU A 37 1.80 16.44 -11.46
C LEU A 37 2.98 16.89 -12.32
N SER A 38 2.84 16.89 -13.65
CA SER A 38 3.97 17.06 -14.59
C SER A 38 5.15 16.14 -14.25
N ALA A 39 4.84 14.96 -13.72
CA ALA A 39 5.80 13.99 -13.22
C ALA A 39 5.31 12.58 -13.52
N ALA A 40 6.22 11.69 -13.93
CA ALA A 40 5.93 10.29 -14.20
C ALA A 40 6.38 9.41 -13.03
N PRO A 41 5.54 9.22 -11.98
CA PRO A 41 5.88 8.35 -10.86
C PRO A 41 5.98 6.90 -11.34
N ARG A 42 6.89 6.14 -10.72
CA ARG A 42 7.00 4.71 -11.01
C ARG A 42 5.76 4.01 -10.51
N ALA A 43 5.10 3.28 -11.39
CA ALA A 43 4.03 2.42 -10.94
C ALA A 43 4.50 1.20 -10.18
N VAL A 44 3.69 0.83 -9.20
CA VAL A 44 3.88 -0.33 -8.35
C VAL A 44 2.59 -1.12 -8.29
N SER A 45 2.73 -2.44 -8.31
CA SER A 45 1.64 -3.40 -8.11
C SER A 45 1.43 -3.70 -6.63
N ALA A 46 0.34 -4.39 -6.29
CA ALA A 46 0.11 -4.86 -4.92
C ALA A 46 1.23 -5.82 -4.45
N ASP A 47 1.77 -6.64 -5.34
CA ASP A 47 2.88 -7.56 -5.04
C ASP A 47 4.19 -6.83 -4.71
N ASP A 48 4.50 -5.73 -5.42
CA ASP A 48 5.68 -4.89 -5.14
C ASP A 48 5.65 -4.32 -3.72
N LEU A 49 4.45 -4.14 -3.17
CA LEU A 49 4.19 -3.59 -1.84
C LEU A 49 3.81 -4.64 -0.80
N ARG A 50 3.83 -5.93 -1.18
CA ARG A 50 3.38 -7.05 -0.33
C ARG A 50 1.96 -6.84 0.23
N LEU A 51 1.11 -6.14 -0.53
CA LEU A 51 -0.31 -5.93 -0.24
C LEU A 51 -1.18 -7.08 -0.78
N SER A 52 -0.57 -8.07 -1.41
CA SER A 52 -1.20 -9.34 -1.77
C SER A 52 -1.52 -10.12 -0.49
N PHE A 53 -2.74 -9.95 0.02
CA PHE A 53 -3.21 -10.75 1.14
C PHE A 53 -3.50 -12.18 0.65
N PRO A 54 -2.99 -13.21 1.33
CA PRO A 54 -3.38 -14.57 1.00
C PRO A 54 -4.90 -14.68 1.21
N THR A 55 -5.62 -14.97 0.14
CA THR A 55 -7.07 -15.20 0.12
C THR A 55 -7.42 -16.54 0.78
N ARG A 56 -6.63 -17.01 1.74
CA ARG A 56 -7.00 -18.17 2.55
C ARG A 56 -8.32 -17.80 3.19
N GLU A 57 -9.38 -18.51 2.78
CA GLU A 57 -10.61 -18.57 3.55
C GLU A 57 -10.20 -18.78 4.99
N ILE A 58 -10.43 -17.75 5.80
CA ILE A 58 -10.22 -17.82 7.21
C ILE A 58 -11.22 -18.87 7.68
N ASP A 59 -10.74 -20.07 8.01
CA ASP A 59 -11.59 -21.14 8.52
C ASP A 59 -12.21 -20.64 9.83
N PHE A 60 -13.49 -20.31 9.75
CA PHE A 60 -14.23 -19.74 10.86
C PHE A 60 -14.22 -20.69 12.07
N GLN A 61 -14.08 -22.00 11.85
CA GLN A 61 -13.95 -22.97 12.95
C GLN A 61 -12.62 -22.84 13.70
N GLN A 62 -11.53 -22.49 13.01
CA GLN A 62 -10.23 -22.26 13.65
C GLN A 62 -10.19 -20.98 14.48
N ILE A 63 -11.01 -19.97 14.17
CA ILE A 63 -11.10 -18.72 14.95
C ILE A 63 -12.16 -18.81 16.05
N ALA A 64 -13.29 -19.45 15.79
CA ALA A 64 -14.41 -19.49 16.73
C ALA A 64 -14.07 -20.28 18.01
N ALA A 65 -13.30 -21.38 17.89
CA ALA A 65 -12.93 -22.18 19.06
C ALA A 65 -12.03 -21.40 20.05
N PRO A 66 -10.92 -20.75 19.64
CA PRO A 66 -10.14 -19.88 20.53
C PRO A 66 -10.88 -18.64 21.03
N ALA A 67 -11.71 -18.00 20.19
CA ALA A 67 -12.45 -16.79 20.57
C ALA A 67 -13.54 -17.08 21.61
N GLY A 68 -14.27 -18.20 21.46
CA GLY A 68 -15.25 -18.65 22.44
C GLY A 68 -14.61 -19.02 23.79
N LEU A 69 -13.44 -19.67 23.75
CA LEU A 69 -12.67 -20.01 24.96
C LEU A 69 -12.12 -18.75 25.65
N ALA A 70 -11.63 -17.77 24.89
CA ALA A 70 -11.18 -16.49 25.42
C ALA A 70 -12.33 -15.68 26.06
N ALA A 71 -13.52 -15.70 25.45
CA ALA A 71 -14.71 -15.06 26.02
C ALA A 71 -15.13 -15.70 27.35
N LEU A 72 -15.06 -17.04 27.47
CA LEU A 72 -15.36 -17.75 28.71
C LEU A 72 -14.28 -17.59 29.79
N ALA A 73 -13.01 -17.38 29.41
CA ALA A 73 -11.92 -17.15 30.34
C ALA A 73 -11.92 -15.75 30.98
N TRP A 74 -12.75 -14.83 30.46
CA TRP A 74 -12.94 -13.46 30.97
C TRP A 74 -14.23 -13.28 31.80
N ALA A 75 -14.99 -14.37 32.03
CA ALA A 75 -16.24 -14.36 32.80
C ALA A 75 -16.02 -14.63 34.29
#